data_AF-Q17N42-F1
#
_entry.id   AF-Q17N42-F1
#
_cell.length_a   1.000
_cell.length_b   1.000
_cell.length_c   1.000
_cell.angle_alpha   90.00
_cell.angle_beta   90.00
_cell.angle_gamma   90.00
#
_symmetry.space_group_name_H-M   'P 1'
#
loop_
_entity.id
_entity.type
_entity.pdbx_description
1 polymer ?
#
loop_
_entity_poly.entity_id
_entity_poly.type
_entity_poly.pdbx_seq_one_letter_code
_entity_poly.pdbx_strand_id
1 'polypeptide(L)'
;MEGLIGAILGTGQNVLDIGVAIRYMWLCFEQISGRLDAEWRSHGVVIGQAGGEVTPRNLVHYTEGEDGAQYAAGNPGNKSQWLRALALVLSPIRLNTQLRREYLDALTVRYKATIEEFAGMRVNDSPGTFALQHSAWTQNSTYLRLAASLDMFLFKFRDHEHSKLRFATVTTRFRDCAGVGDLRFILKILGLTLVEFSQWVWTASLADDLERILRPGEEIDKRDSYTPYVASMRLCTKSPYSATANPNLHIFVHSIGCANLRVRSINARMVGDVNLADTIANAAVVNYVRGSRYNLQPEFYRPGSVMAPEGARVALEERSAAWSS
;
A
#
# COMPACT_ATOMS: atom_id res chain seq x y z
N MET A 1 -22.91 -16.12 -12.32
CA MET A 1 -21.46 -16.14 -12.06
C MET A 1 -20.69 -16.75 -13.23
N GLU A 2 -21.00 -17.98 -13.66
CA GLU A 2 -20.33 -18.66 -14.78
C GLU A 2 -20.36 -17.87 -16.10
N GLY A 3 -21.50 -17.25 -16.45
CA GLY A 3 -21.56 -16.38 -17.62
C GLY A 3 -20.62 -15.16 -17.57
N LEU A 4 -20.38 -14.60 -16.38
CA LEU A 4 -19.41 -13.51 -16.19
C LEU A 4 -17.97 -14.02 -16.31
N ILE A 5 -17.68 -15.21 -15.75
CA ILE A 5 -16.37 -15.86 -15.91
C ILE A 5 -16.09 -16.13 -17.39
N GLY A 6 -17.10 -16.65 -18.11
CA GLY A 6 -17.04 -16.88 -19.55
C GLY A 6 -16.79 -15.60 -20.33
N ALA A 7 -17.49 -14.51 -19.99
CA ALA A 7 -17.26 -13.21 -20.59
C ALA A 7 -15.82 -12.70 -20.33
N ILE A 8 -15.33 -12.73 -19.08
CA ILE A 8 -14.01 -12.22 -18.69
C ILE A 8 -12.86 -13.03 -19.30
N LEU A 9 -12.93 -14.36 -19.23
CA LEU A 9 -11.86 -15.23 -19.74
C LEU A 9 -11.98 -15.45 -21.25
N GLY A 10 -13.18 -15.32 -21.80
CA GLY A 10 -13.48 -15.47 -23.23
C GLY A 10 -13.31 -14.18 -24.04
N THR A 11 -13.19 -13.00 -23.40
CA THR A 11 -13.06 -11.72 -24.12
C THR A 11 -11.88 -11.67 -25.09
N GLY A 12 -10.83 -12.46 -24.87
CA GLY A 12 -9.65 -12.44 -25.74
C GLY A 12 -9.06 -11.03 -25.83
N GLN A 13 -9.13 -10.41 -27.01
CA GLN A 13 -8.70 -9.02 -27.28
C GLN A 13 -9.82 -7.98 -27.21
N ASN A 14 -11.08 -8.37 -26.96
CA ASN A 14 -12.20 -7.44 -26.91
C ASN A 14 -12.24 -6.68 -25.57
N VAL A 15 -12.64 -5.41 -25.62
CA VAL A 15 -12.80 -4.55 -24.44
C VAL A 15 -14.03 -5.01 -23.65
N LEU A 16 -13.81 -5.43 -22.41
CA LEU A 16 -14.85 -5.75 -21.46
C LEU A 16 -15.45 -4.44 -20.90
N ASP A 17 -16.76 -4.41 -20.72
CA ASP A 17 -17.41 -3.29 -20.03
C ASP A 17 -17.04 -3.29 -18.53
N ILE A 18 -16.86 -2.10 -17.97
CA ILE A 18 -16.47 -1.94 -16.56
C ILE A 18 -17.60 -2.36 -15.59
N GLY A 19 -18.86 -2.25 -15.99
CA GLY A 19 -20.01 -2.72 -15.23
C GLY A 19 -19.95 -4.23 -15.01
N VAL A 20 -19.49 -4.99 -16.01
CA VAL A 20 -19.25 -6.44 -15.91
C VAL A 20 -18.17 -6.72 -14.85
N ALA A 21 -17.06 -5.99 -14.88
CA ALA A 21 -15.99 -6.12 -13.90
C ALA A 21 -16.46 -5.78 -12.48
N ILE A 22 -17.16 -4.66 -12.29
CA ILE A 22 -17.72 -4.22 -11.00
C ILE A 22 -18.70 -5.26 -10.45
N ARG A 23 -19.65 -5.73 -11.28
CA ARG A 23 -20.62 -6.75 -10.88
C ARG A 23 -19.92 -8.04 -10.51
N TYR A 24 -18.92 -8.46 -11.28
CA TYR A 24 -18.18 -9.67 -11.00
C TYR A 24 -17.41 -9.58 -9.68
N MET A 25 -16.68 -8.48 -9.44
CA MET A 25 -15.99 -8.23 -8.17
C MET A 25 -16.96 -8.27 -6.98
N TRP A 26 -18.12 -7.62 -7.11
CA TRP A 26 -19.14 -7.62 -6.06
C TRP A 26 -19.63 -9.03 -5.73
N LEU A 27 -19.93 -9.85 -6.73
CA LEU A 27 -20.34 -11.24 -6.55
C LEU A 27 -19.23 -12.11 -5.95
N CYS A 28 -17.96 -11.86 -6.29
CA CYS A 28 -16.84 -12.57 -5.68
C CYS A 28 -16.71 -12.30 -4.18
N PHE A 29 -17.12 -11.14 -3.68
CA PHE A 29 -16.98 -10.82 -2.25
C PHE A 29 -17.85 -11.69 -1.33
N GLU A 30 -18.94 -12.28 -1.82
CA GLU A 30 -19.73 -13.27 -1.06
C GLU A 30 -18.94 -14.56 -0.78
N GLN A 31 -17.96 -14.88 -1.62
CA GLN A 31 -17.14 -16.09 -1.49
C GLN A 31 -15.93 -15.88 -0.57
N ILE A 32 -15.73 -14.67 -0.05
CA ILE A 32 -14.57 -14.30 0.75
C ILE A 32 -15.07 -13.81 2.10
N SER A 33 -14.94 -14.63 3.14
CA SER A 33 -15.39 -14.31 4.48
C SER A 33 -14.33 -14.59 5.54
N GLY A 34 -14.39 -13.80 6.62
CA GLY A 34 -13.45 -13.90 7.73
C GLY A 34 -14.18 -13.65 9.03
N ARG A 35 -13.80 -14.41 10.07
CA ARG A 35 -14.37 -14.24 11.41
C ARG A 35 -13.51 -13.30 12.25
N LEU A 36 -14.14 -12.30 12.85
CA LEU A 36 -13.45 -11.32 13.66
C LEU A 36 -13.17 -11.82 15.09
N ASP A 37 -11.95 -11.66 15.56
CA ASP A 37 -11.61 -11.92 16.98
C ASP A 37 -12.10 -10.78 17.91
N ALA A 38 -12.15 -9.56 17.38
CA ALA A 38 -12.53 -8.35 18.12
C ALA A 38 -13.34 -7.40 17.22
N GLU A 39 -14.04 -6.43 17.81
CA GLU A 39 -14.78 -5.40 17.06
C GLU A 39 -13.85 -4.72 16.05
N TRP A 40 -14.28 -4.66 14.79
CA TRP A 40 -13.62 -3.89 13.76
C TRP A 40 -14.38 -2.58 13.55
N ARG A 41 -13.76 -1.48 13.98
CA ARG A 41 -14.29 -0.12 13.85
C ARG A 41 -13.24 0.78 13.22
N SER A 42 -13.63 1.75 12.39
CA SER A 42 -12.74 2.81 11.87
C SER A 42 -13.54 4.09 11.66
N HIS A 43 -13.01 5.24 12.09
CA HIS A 43 -13.67 6.55 11.98
C HIS A 43 -15.12 6.55 12.51
N GLY A 44 -15.34 5.87 13.64
CA GLY A 44 -16.66 5.72 14.26
C GLY A 44 -17.57 4.66 13.59
N VAL A 45 -17.28 4.24 12.36
CA VAL A 45 -18.05 3.22 11.62
C VAL A 45 -17.72 1.83 12.13
N VAL A 46 -18.73 1.07 12.56
CA VAL A 46 -18.60 -0.35 12.89
C VAL A 46 -18.68 -1.18 11.62
N ILE A 47 -17.61 -1.87 11.28
CA ILE A 47 -17.53 -2.78 10.14
C ILE A 47 -18.05 -4.17 10.54
N GLY A 48 -17.73 -4.62 11.76
CA GLY A 48 -18.21 -5.89 12.29
C GLY A 48 -17.96 -6.04 13.79
N GLN A 49 -18.83 -6.81 14.44
CA GLN A 49 -18.73 -7.12 15.87
C GLN A 49 -17.77 -8.27 16.15
N ALA A 50 -17.26 -8.34 17.39
CA ALA A 50 -16.43 -9.45 17.83
C ALA A 50 -17.16 -10.79 17.65
N GLY A 51 -16.45 -11.79 17.11
CA GLY A 51 -17.00 -13.11 16.77
C GLY A 51 -17.85 -13.14 15.50
N GLY A 52 -18.18 -11.99 14.89
CA GLY A 52 -18.99 -11.87 13.69
C GLY A 52 -18.22 -12.26 12.42
N GLU A 53 -18.97 -12.71 11.41
CA GLU A 53 -18.46 -12.95 10.07
C GLU A 53 -18.57 -11.67 9.24
N VAL A 54 -17.47 -11.31 8.58
CA VAL A 54 -17.40 -10.15 7.68
C VAL A 54 -16.86 -10.58 6.32
N THR A 55 -17.24 -9.82 5.31
CA THR A 55 -16.79 -9.94 3.92
C THR A 55 -16.26 -8.59 3.45
N PRO A 56 -15.58 -8.51 2.29
CA PRO A 56 -15.21 -7.21 1.73
C PRO A 56 -16.42 -6.30 1.43
N ARG A 57 -17.66 -6.83 1.34
CA ARG A 57 -18.87 -6.01 1.16
C ARG A 57 -19.20 -5.17 2.39
N ASN A 58 -18.88 -5.64 3.59
CA ASN A 58 -19.15 -4.91 4.83
C ASN A 58 -18.37 -3.59 4.93
N LEU A 59 -17.37 -3.37 4.06
CA LEU A 59 -16.56 -2.16 4.01
C LEU A 59 -17.18 -1.02 3.19
N VAL A 60 -18.25 -1.30 2.43
CA VAL A 60 -18.89 -0.33 1.52
C VAL A 60 -20.41 -0.40 1.62
N HIS A 61 -21.06 0.75 1.40
CA HIS A 61 -22.51 0.81 1.27
C HIS A 61 -22.91 0.62 -0.19
N TYR A 62 -23.85 -0.29 -0.45
CA TYR A 62 -24.38 -0.58 -1.77
C TYR A 62 -25.70 0.14 -2.00
N THR A 63 -25.84 0.78 -3.16
CA THR A 63 -27.10 1.32 -3.66
C THR A 63 -27.30 0.80 -5.08
N GLU A 64 -28.48 0.27 -5.36
CA GLU A 64 -28.86 -0.11 -6.72
C GLU A 64 -28.92 1.14 -7.61
N GLY A 65 -28.34 1.02 -8.81
CA GLY A 65 -28.40 2.04 -9.84
C GLY A 65 -29.23 1.55 -11.03
N GLU A 66 -29.24 2.33 -12.10
CA GLU A 66 -29.87 1.93 -13.37
C GLU A 66 -29.21 0.68 -13.96
N ASP A 67 -29.99 -0.08 -14.73
CA ASP A 67 -29.49 -1.26 -15.43
C ASP A 67 -28.35 -0.88 -16.39
N GLY A 68 -27.23 -1.60 -16.27
CA GLY A 68 -26.08 -1.42 -17.14
C GLY A 68 -26.33 -1.90 -18.56
N ALA A 69 -25.40 -1.58 -19.46
CA ALA A 69 -25.43 -2.09 -20.83
C ALA A 69 -25.46 -3.62 -20.84
N GLN A 70 -26.27 -4.19 -21.73
CA GLN A 70 -26.28 -5.63 -21.96
C GLN A 70 -24.90 -6.06 -22.47
N TYR A 71 -24.33 -7.10 -21.85
CA TYR A 71 -23.11 -7.73 -22.32
C TYR A 71 -23.44 -9.05 -23.01
N ALA A 72 -22.72 -9.37 -24.07
CA ALA A 72 -22.82 -10.69 -24.68
C ALA A 72 -22.30 -11.73 -23.68
N ALA A 73 -23.21 -12.50 -23.09
CA ALA A 73 -22.82 -13.68 -22.35
C ALA A 73 -22.18 -14.65 -23.34
N GLY A 74 -20.85 -14.79 -23.28
CA GLY A 74 -20.14 -15.84 -24.01
C GLY A 74 -20.52 -17.23 -23.49
N ASN A 75 -19.84 -18.26 -23.97
CA ASN A 75 -19.98 -19.60 -23.42
C ASN A 75 -19.73 -19.59 -21.89
N PRO A 76 -20.55 -20.31 -21.09
CA PRO A 76 -20.37 -20.35 -19.64
C PRO A 76 -18.94 -20.73 -19.26
N GLY A 77 -18.32 -19.94 -18.40
CA GLY A 77 -17.00 -20.24 -17.86
C GLY A 77 -17.08 -21.26 -16.73
N ASN A 78 -15.95 -21.92 -16.44
CA ASN A 78 -15.86 -22.85 -15.31
C ASN A 78 -15.88 -22.10 -13.96
N LYS A 79 -16.83 -22.42 -13.08
CA LYS A 79 -16.97 -21.82 -11.75
C LYS A 79 -15.70 -21.93 -10.89
N SER A 80 -14.90 -22.99 -11.05
CA SER A 80 -13.65 -23.14 -10.28
C SER A 80 -12.58 -22.09 -10.64
N GLN A 81 -12.71 -21.44 -11.79
CA GLN A 81 -11.77 -20.43 -12.28
C GLN A 81 -12.09 -19.00 -11.78
N TRP A 82 -12.95 -18.87 -10.75
CA TRP A 82 -13.41 -17.56 -10.30
C TRP A 82 -12.27 -16.67 -9.79
N LEU A 83 -11.28 -17.25 -9.09
CA LEU A 83 -10.09 -16.52 -8.60
C LEU A 83 -9.21 -16.02 -9.75
N ARG A 84 -9.01 -16.86 -10.77
CA ARG A 84 -8.28 -16.50 -12.00
C ARG A 84 -8.93 -15.31 -12.69
N ALA A 85 -10.26 -15.36 -12.90
CA ALA A 85 -11.02 -14.27 -13.50
C ALA A 85 -10.99 -13.00 -12.63
N LEU A 86 -11.05 -13.13 -11.30
CA LEU A 86 -10.96 -11.98 -10.38
C LEU A 86 -9.58 -11.33 -10.44
N ALA A 87 -8.52 -12.13 -10.42
CA ALA A 87 -7.16 -11.65 -10.57
C ALA A 87 -6.94 -10.95 -11.92
N LEU A 88 -7.52 -11.45 -13.01
CA LEU A 88 -7.46 -10.78 -14.31
C LEU A 88 -8.19 -9.42 -14.28
N VAL A 89 -9.41 -9.37 -13.75
CA VAL A 89 -10.19 -8.12 -13.61
C VAL A 89 -9.47 -7.09 -12.73
N LEU A 90 -8.68 -7.53 -11.76
CA LEU A 90 -7.89 -6.65 -10.88
C LEU A 90 -6.54 -6.23 -11.49
N SER A 91 -6.11 -6.81 -12.62
CA SER A 91 -4.80 -6.51 -13.21
C SER A 91 -4.57 -5.03 -13.54
N PRO A 92 -5.58 -4.26 -14.02
CA PRO A 92 -5.41 -2.82 -14.21
C PRO A 92 -4.98 -2.06 -12.93
N ILE A 93 -5.40 -2.49 -11.74
CA ILE A 93 -5.03 -1.83 -10.47
C ILE A 93 -3.51 -1.87 -10.22
N ARG A 94 -2.87 -2.97 -10.62
CA ARG A 94 -1.44 -3.22 -10.35
C ARG A 94 -0.54 -2.92 -11.53
N LEU A 95 -1.00 -3.22 -12.74
CA LEU A 95 -0.17 -3.19 -13.94
C LEU A 95 -0.34 -1.90 -14.73
N ASN A 96 -1.46 -1.17 -14.59
CA ASN A 96 -1.59 0.17 -15.17
C ASN A 96 -0.88 1.22 -14.30
N THR A 97 0.45 1.18 -14.30
CA THR A 97 1.30 2.04 -13.48
C THR A 97 2.39 2.70 -14.31
N GLN A 98 2.84 3.89 -13.91
CA GLN A 98 3.96 4.60 -14.56
C GLN A 98 5.33 4.05 -14.13
N LEU A 99 5.46 2.73 -14.01
CA LEU A 99 6.71 2.08 -13.63
C LEU A 99 7.66 1.98 -14.82
N ARG A 100 8.96 1.83 -14.54
CA ARG A 100 9.97 1.54 -15.57
C ARG A 100 9.62 0.24 -16.28
N ARG A 101 9.79 0.22 -17.61
CA ARG A 101 9.37 -0.90 -18.48
C ARG A 101 9.93 -2.25 -18.01
N GLU A 102 11.22 -2.31 -17.72
CA GLU A 102 11.88 -3.54 -17.24
C GLU A 102 11.23 -4.10 -15.96
N TYR A 103 10.87 -3.22 -15.01
CA TYR A 103 10.21 -3.62 -13.78
C TYR A 103 8.77 -4.05 -14.03
N LEU A 104 8.06 -3.36 -14.93
CA LEU A 104 6.70 -3.70 -15.32
C LEU A 104 6.64 -5.07 -16.02
N ASP A 105 7.62 -5.40 -16.86
CA ASP A 105 7.73 -6.69 -17.53
C ASP A 105 7.94 -7.82 -16.50
N ALA A 106 8.89 -7.65 -15.57
CA ALA A 106 9.12 -8.59 -14.49
C ALA A 106 7.88 -8.75 -13.57
N LEU A 107 7.18 -7.66 -13.30
CA LEU A 107 5.94 -7.67 -12.52
C LEU A 107 4.81 -8.42 -13.26
N THR A 108 4.69 -8.22 -14.57
CA THR A 108 3.69 -8.89 -15.42
C THR A 108 3.92 -10.40 -15.46
N VAL A 109 5.17 -10.85 -15.55
CA VAL A 109 5.51 -12.28 -15.46
C VAL A 109 5.10 -12.87 -14.12
N ARG A 110 5.40 -12.19 -13.01
CA ARG A 110 4.96 -12.63 -11.66
C ARG A 110 3.44 -12.64 -11.53
N TYR A 111 2.77 -11.64 -12.11
CA TYR A 111 1.31 -11.58 -12.13
C TYR A 111 0.72 -12.78 -12.87
N LYS A 112 1.27 -13.13 -14.04
CA LYS A 112 0.84 -14.30 -14.81
C LYS A 112 1.02 -15.59 -14.00
N ALA A 113 2.14 -15.76 -13.30
CA ALA A 113 2.36 -16.93 -12.44
C ALA A 113 1.29 -17.05 -11.33
N THR A 114 0.87 -15.93 -10.74
CA THR A 114 -0.24 -15.93 -9.77
C THR A 114 -1.58 -16.31 -10.41
N ILE A 115 -1.86 -15.86 -11.64
CA ILE A 115 -3.05 -16.28 -12.38
C ILE A 115 -3.03 -17.79 -12.66
N GLU A 116 -1.89 -18.33 -13.10
CA GLU A 116 -1.71 -19.77 -13.36
C GLU A 116 -1.86 -20.60 -12.08
N GLU A 117 -1.40 -20.09 -10.94
CA GLU A 117 -1.62 -20.71 -9.64
C GLU A 117 -3.13 -20.81 -9.31
N PHE A 118 -3.88 -19.71 -9.48
CA PHE A 118 -5.33 -19.73 -9.28
C PHE A 118 -6.08 -20.58 -10.30
N ALA A 119 -5.51 -20.77 -11.49
CA ALA A 119 -6.08 -21.64 -12.51
C ALA A 119 -5.83 -23.12 -12.23
N GLY A 120 -4.78 -23.45 -11.47
CA GLY A 120 -4.26 -24.82 -11.30
C GLY A 120 -3.56 -25.38 -12.54
N MET A 121 -3.32 -24.55 -13.56
CA MET A 121 -2.74 -24.94 -14.84
C MET A 121 -2.13 -23.73 -15.55
N ARG A 122 -1.31 -24.00 -16.57
CA ARG A 122 -0.85 -22.94 -17.48
C ARG A 122 -2.02 -22.39 -18.30
N VAL A 123 -2.04 -21.08 -18.46
CA VAL A 123 -3.10 -20.37 -19.18
C VAL A 123 -2.51 -19.38 -20.17
N ASN A 124 -3.26 -19.13 -21.25
CA ASN A 124 -2.88 -18.18 -22.28
C ASN A 124 -3.31 -16.73 -21.95
N ASP A 125 -3.63 -16.45 -20.70
CA ASP A 125 -3.99 -15.10 -20.27
C ASP A 125 -2.81 -14.14 -20.39
N SER A 126 -3.11 -12.91 -20.80
CA SER A 126 -2.14 -11.82 -20.89
C SER A 126 -2.56 -10.67 -19.97
N PRO A 127 -2.27 -10.74 -18.65
CA PRO A 127 -2.71 -9.74 -17.69
C PRO A 127 -2.18 -8.34 -18.00
N GLY A 128 -1.00 -8.22 -18.60
CA GLY A 128 -0.44 -6.94 -19.05
C GLY A 128 -1.24 -6.33 -20.21
N THR A 129 -1.59 -7.12 -21.22
CA THR A 129 -2.44 -6.66 -22.34
C THR A 129 -3.83 -6.28 -21.84
N PHE A 130 -4.43 -7.12 -20.98
CA PHE A 130 -5.72 -6.85 -20.37
C PHE A 130 -5.68 -5.53 -19.57
N ALA A 131 -4.63 -5.29 -18.79
CA ALA A 131 -4.46 -4.06 -18.02
C ALA A 131 -4.34 -2.82 -18.90
N LEU A 132 -3.63 -2.91 -20.03
CA LEU A 132 -3.47 -1.81 -20.98
C LEU A 132 -4.80 -1.45 -21.66
N GLN A 133 -5.55 -2.45 -22.12
CA GLN A 133 -6.85 -2.27 -22.76
C GLN A 133 -7.89 -1.64 -21.82
N HIS A 134 -7.79 -1.94 -20.52
CA HIS A 134 -8.73 -1.48 -19.49
C HIS A 134 -8.12 -0.44 -18.54
N SER A 135 -7.10 0.29 -19.01
CA SER A 135 -6.37 1.28 -18.20
C SER A 135 -7.28 2.36 -17.59
N ALA A 136 -8.30 2.78 -18.34
CA ALA A 136 -9.30 3.76 -17.90
C ALA A 136 -10.12 3.32 -16.68
N TRP A 137 -10.24 2.02 -16.39
CA TRP A 137 -11.00 1.55 -15.21
C TRP A 137 -10.46 2.09 -13.90
N THR A 138 -9.16 2.36 -13.84
CA THR A 138 -8.51 2.96 -12.66
C THR A 138 -8.98 4.39 -12.35
N GLN A 139 -9.75 5.03 -13.24
CA GLN A 139 -10.38 6.33 -12.99
C GLN A 139 -11.79 6.19 -12.41
N ASN A 140 -12.43 5.01 -12.57
CA ASN A 140 -13.77 4.75 -12.05
C ASN A 140 -13.73 4.54 -10.52
N SER A 141 -14.50 5.36 -9.81
CA SER A 141 -14.53 5.36 -8.34
C SER A 141 -15.08 4.06 -7.74
N THR A 142 -16.08 3.45 -8.37
CA THR A 142 -16.69 2.20 -7.87
C THR A 142 -15.70 1.04 -7.98
N TYR A 143 -15.06 0.89 -9.13
CA TYR A 143 -14.01 -0.11 -9.34
C TYR A 143 -12.86 0.03 -8.34
N LEU A 144 -12.36 1.25 -8.12
CA LEU A 144 -11.31 1.52 -7.13
C LEU A 144 -11.76 1.23 -5.69
N ARG A 145 -12.98 1.62 -5.30
CA ARG A 145 -13.55 1.35 -3.97
C ARG A 145 -13.63 -0.14 -3.69
N LEU A 146 -14.09 -0.93 -4.66
CA LEU A 146 -14.15 -2.39 -4.51
C LEU A 146 -12.73 -2.98 -4.39
N ALA A 147 -11.79 -2.59 -5.24
CA ALA A 147 -10.41 -3.06 -5.14
C ALA A 147 -9.77 -2.72 -3.78
N ALA A 148 -10.01 -1.52 -3.26
CA ALA A 148 -9.55 -1.10 -1.93
C ALA A 148 -10.22 -1.88 -0.80
N SER A 149 -11.50 -2.19 -0.92
CA SER A 149 -12.24 -3.00 0.06
C SER A 149 -11.68 -4.41 0.15
N LEU A 150 -11.38 -5.03 -0.99
CA LEU A 150 -10.71 -6.33 -1.04
C LEU A 150 -9.33 -6.27 -0.39
N ASP A 151 -8.52 -5.25 -0.69
CA ASP A 151 -7.20 -5.11 -0.07
C ASP A 151 -7.28 -4.92 1.44
N MET A 152 -8.20 -4.07 1.91
CA MET A 152 -8.40 -3.77 3.33
C MET A 152 -8.84 -5.02 4.10
N PHE A 153 -9.78 -5.78 3.54
CA PHE A 153 -10.21 -7.07 4.09
C PHE A 153 -9.02 -8.04 4.19
N LEU A 154 -8.34 -8.32 3.09
CA LEU A 154 -7.23 -9.29 3.09
C LEU A 154 -6.00 -8.77 3.88
N PHE A 155 -5.87 -7.46 4.09
CA PHE A 155 -4.85 -6.89 4.97
C PHE A 155 -5.14 -7.20 6.45
N LYS A 156 -6.42 -7.14 6.85
CA LYS A 156 -6.89 -7.55 8.18
C LYS A 156 -6.69 -9.06 8.36
N PHE A 157 -7.13 -9.87 7.39
CA PHE A 157 -7.02 -11.33 7.41
C PHE A 157 -5.79 -11.82 6.63
N ARG A 158 -4.60 -11.59 7.19
CA ARG A 158 -3.32 -11.88 6.50
C ARG A 158 -3.13 -13.35 6.13
N ASP A 159 -3.68 -14.25 6.94
CA ASP A 159 -3.56 -15.71 6.78
C ASP A 159 -4.78 -16.32 6.07
N HIS A 160 -5.65 -15.49 5.48
CA HIS A 160 -6.78 -15.95 4.68
C HIS A 160 -6.29 -16.76 3.46
N GLU A 161 -7.03 -17.80 3.07
CA GLU A 161 -6.69 -18.66 1.92
C GLU A 161 -6.46 -17.88 0.61
N HIS A 162 -7.23 -16.80 0.43
CA HIS A 162 -7.15 -15.91 -0.74
C HIS A 162 -6.26 -14.67 -0.54
N SER A 163 -5.45 -14.61 0.51
CA SER A 163 -4.55 -13.48 0.81
C SER A 163 -3.61 -13.12 -0.36
N LYS A 164 -3.26 -14.11 -1.21
CA LYS A 164 -2.47 -13.89 -2.44
C LYS A 164 -3.09 -12.91 -3.43
N LEU A 165 -4.42 -12.73 -3.43
CA LEU A 165 -5.10 -11.72 -4.27
C LEU A 165 -4.61 -10.30 -3.99
N ARG A 166 -4.06 -10.03 -2.80
CA ARG A 166 -3.47 -8.72 -2.48
C ARG A 166 -2.34 -8.33 -3.40
N PHE A 167 -1.67 -9.28 -4.05
CA PHE A 167 -0.68 -8.95 -5.07
C PHE A 167 -1.24 -7.99 -6.14
N ALA A 168 -2.53 -8.12 -6.46
CA ALA A 168 -3.24 -7.25 -7.39
C ALA A 168 -3.67 -5.92 -6.77
N THR A 169 -4.11 -5.92 -5.52
CA THR A 169 -4.77 -4.75 -4.90
C THR A 169 -3.89 -3.93 -3.98
N VAL A 170 -2.66 -4.38 -3.67
CA VAL A 170 -1.78 -3.72 -2.67
C VAL A 170 -1.46 -2.26 -2.99
N THR A 171 -1.54 -1.85 -4.26
CA THR A 171 -1.34 -0.45 -4.70
C THR A 171 -2.48 0.49 -4.32
N THR A 172 -3.63 -0.04 -3.90
CA THR A 172 -4.74 0.78 -3.38
C THR A 172 -4.44 1.32 -1.99
N ARG A 173 -3.59 0.62 -1.23
CA ARG A 173 -3.16 1.04 0.10
C ARG A 173 -2.06 2.10 0.01
N PHE A 174 -2.27 3.20 0.74
CA PHE A 174 -1.47 4.42 0.72
C PHE A 174 -1.34 5.04 -0.68
N ARG A 175 -2.30 4.80 -1.57
CA ARG A 175 -2.41 5.53 -2.84
C ARG A 175 -2.55 7.02 -2.53
N ASP A 176 -1.83 7.86 -3.26
CA ASP A 176 -1.76 9.31 -3.06
C ASP A 176 -1.45 9.74 -1.60
N CYS A 177 -0.71 8.92 -0.86
CA CYS A 177 -0.26 9.20 0.51
C CYS A 177 1.28 9.29 0.60
N ALA A 178 1.91 9.85 -0.45
CA ALA A 178 3.36 9.91 -0.56
C ALA A 178 4.04 10.62 0.63
N GLY A 179 3.45 11.70 1.17
CA GLY A 179 3.98 12.42 2.32
C GLY A 179 4.09 11.55 3.58
N VAL A 180 3.14 10.65 3.83
CA VAL A 180 3.24 9.65 4.91
C VAL A 180 4.37 8.67 4.63
N GLY A 181 4.50 8.25 3.37
CA GLY A 181 5.61 7.42 2.91
C GLY A 181 6.97 8.10 3.04
N ASP A 182 7.03 9.42 2.93
CA ASP A 182 8.25 10.23 3.04
C ASP A 182 8.62 10.43 4.51
N LEU A 183 7.64 10.73 5.37
CA LEU A 183 7.84 10.77 6.81
C LEU A 183 8.38 9.43 7.34
N ARG A 184 7.76 8.31 6.96
CA ARG A 184 8.27 6.98 7.35
C ARG A 184 9.69 6.73 6.84
N PHE A 185 9.99 7.20 5.63
CA PHE A 185 11.29 7.01 5.01
C PHE A 185 12.38 7.82 5.72
N ILE A 186 12.13 9.09 6.02
CA ILE A 186 13.11 9.97 6.66
C ILE A 186 13.45 9.50 8.08
N LEU A 187 12.43 9.12 8.87
CA LEU A 187 12.62 8.57 10.21
C LEU A 187 13.51 7.32 10.17
N LYS A 188 13.28 6.44 9.19
CA LYS A 188 14.09 5.22 9.02
C LYS A 188 15.53 5.53 8.63
N ILE A 189 15.78 6.46 7.70
CA ILE A 189 17.16 6.72 7.25
C ILE A 189 17.98 7.48 8.30
N LEU A 190 17.33 8.34 9.10
CA LEU A 190 18.00 9.09 10.16
C LEU A 190 18.09 8.31 11.47
N GLY A 191 17.30 7.25 11.62
CA GLY A 191 17.19 6.48 12.86
C GLY A 191 16.59 7.31 14.01
N LEU A 192 15.66 8.21 13.68
CA LEU A 192 15.04 9.12 14.64
C LEU A 192 13.59 8.72 14.92
N THR A 193 13.15 8.98 16.14
CA THR A 193 11.72 9.03 16.49
C THR A 193 11.06 10.25 15.85
N LEU A 194 9.73 10.23 15.78
CA LEU A 194 8.97 11.37 15.25
C LEU A 194 9.21 12.65 16.07
N VAL A 195 9.34 12.53 17.39
CA VAL A 195 9.60 13.66 18.30
C VAL A 195 10.98 14.25 18.02
N GLU A 196 12.02 13.43 17.95
CA GLU A 196 13.37 13.91 17.62
C GLU A 196 13.43 14.53 16.22
N PHE A 197 12.76 13.92 15.24
CA PHE A 197 12.69 14.46 13.89
C PHE A 197 12.00 15.82 13.83
N SER A 198 10.94 16.04 14.61
CA SER A 198 10.22 17.32 14.64
C SER A 198 11.11 18.49 15.07
N GLN A 199 12.16 18.24 15.86
CA GLN A 199 13.12 19.27 16.28
C GLN A 199 14.02 19.76 15.13
N TRP A 200 14.06 19.03 14.00
CA TRP A 200 14.79 19.40 12.78
C TRP A 200 13.92 20.14 11.77
N VAL A 201 12.68 20.44 12.12
CA VAL A 201 11.76 21.23 11.29
C VAL A 201 11.91 22.70 11.65
N TRP A 202 12.62 23.46 10.80
CA TRP A 202 13.01 24.85 11.08
C TRP A 202 12.34 25.90 10.19
N THR A 203 11.45 25.48 9.29
CA THR A 203 10.68 26.40 8.45
C THR A 203 9.20 26.23 8.72
N ALA A 204 8.45 27.33 8.76
CA ALA A 204 7.01 27.32 9.01
C ALA A 204 6.28 26.44 7.99
N SER A 205 6.62 26.54 6.71
CA SER A 205 6.00 25.73 5.65
C SER A 205 6.22 24.23 5.79
N LEU A 206 7.34 23.81 6.40
CA LEU A 206 7.61 22.40 6.70
C LEU A 206 6.84 21.95 7.94
N ALA A 207 6.69 22.83 8.94
CA ALA A 207 5.86 22.58 10.11
C ALA A 207 4.39 22.39 9.70
N ASP A 208 3.84 23.27 8.86
CA ASP A 208 2.48 23.18 8.33
C ASP A 208 2.23 21.84 7.61
N ASP A 209 3.21 21.38 6.82
CA ASP A 209 3.16 20.09 6.15
C ASP A 209 3.16 18.91 7.12
N LEU A 210 3.97 18.99 8.17
CA LEU A 210 4.03 17.94 9.18
C LEU A 210 2.75 17.91 10.03
N GLU A 211 2.23 19.07 10.45
CA GLU A 211 0.97 19.19 11.19
C GLU A 211 -0.22 18.64 10.40
N ARG A 212 -0.27 18.91 9.09
CA ARG A 212 -1.32 18.36 8.21
C ARG A 212 -1.33 16.84 8.19
N ILE A 213 -0.15 16.21 8.14
CA ILE A 213 -0.02 14.75 8.14
C ILE A 213 -0.34 14.17 9.52
N LEU A 214 0.09 14.84 10.59
CA LEU A 214 -0.03 14.36 11.97
C LEU A 214 -1.32 14.80 12.67
N ARG A 215 -2.31 15.28 11.91
CA ARG A 215 -3.58 15.72 12.47
C ARG A 215 -4.19 14.62 13.37
N PRO A 216 -4.50 14.93 14.64
CA PRO A 216 -5.07 13.95 15.56
C PRO A 216 -6.42 13.41 15.08
N GLY A 217 -6.74 12.18 15.45
CA GLY A 217 -8.02 11.54 15.14
C GLY A 217 -8.13 10.93 13.73
N GLU A 218 -7.11 11.10 12.89
CA GLU A 218 -7.12 10.58 11.51
C GLU A 218 -6.72 9.10 11.40
N GLU A 219 -6.51 8.37 12.50
CA GLU A 219 -6.21 6.93 12.52
C GLU A 219 -4.98 6.50 11.65
N ILE A 220 -3.99 7.38 11.42
CA ILE A 220 -2.81 7.11 10.57
C ILE A 220 -1.94 5.94 11.07
N ASP A 221 -1.90 5.74 12.39
CA ASP A 221 -1.18 4.69 13.11
C ASP A 221 -2.00 3.38 13.22
N LYS A 222 -3.31 3.45 12.93
CA LYS A 222 -4.20 2.29 12.98
C LYS A 222 -4.14 1.48 11.70
N ARG A 223 -3.63 0.25 11.82
CA ARG A 223 -3.30 -0.60 10.66
C ARG A 223 -4.51 -0.99 9.82
N ASP A 224 -5.64 -1.27 10.44
CA ASP A 224 -6.89 -1.72 9.83
C ASP A 224 -7.95 -0.61 9.70
N SER A 225 -7.48 0.65 9.59
CA SER A 225 -8.33 1.82 9.33
C SER A 225 -8.65 2.00 7.83
N TYR A 226 -9.66 2.83 7.55
CA TYR A 226 -9.92 3.40 6.24
C TYR A 226 -8.86 4.40 5.77
N THR A 227 -8.09 5.03 6.67
CA THR A 227 -7.12 6.10 6.35
C THR A 227 -6.10 5.72 5.26
N PRO A 228 -5.48 4.53 5.29
CA PRO A 228 -4.60 4.08 4.21
C PRO A 228 -5.27 4.01 2.83
N TYR A 229 -6.60 3.98 2.76
CA TYR A 229 -7.36 3.86 1.53
C TYR A 229 -8.07 5.16 1.14
N VAL A 230 -7.78 6.29 1.79
CA VAL A 230 -8.48 7.57 1.62
C VAL A 230 -8.63 7.99 0.14
N ALA A 231 -7.60 7.81 -0.68
CA ALA A 231 -7.63 8.13 -2.10
C ALA A 231 -8.37 7.08 -2.93
N SER A 232 -8.05 5.79 -2.74
CA SER A 232 -8.66 4.70 -3.50
C SER A 232 -10.15 4.54 -3.22
N MET A 233 -10.59 4.78 -1.99
CA MET A 233 -12.01 4.79 -1.63
C MET A 233 -12.70 6.13 -1.91
N ARG A 234 -11.95 7.15 -2.34
CA ARG A 234 -12.47 8.51 -2.59
C ARG A 234 -13.18 9.08 -1.35
N LEU A 235 -12.57 8.91 -0.17
CA LEU A 235 -13.07 9.47 1.09
C LEU A 235 -12.79 10.99 1.17
N CYS A 236 -11.81 11.46 0.42
CA CYS A 236 -11.52 12.87 0.22
C CYS A 236 -11.39 13.20 -1.28
N THR A 237 -11.66 14.44 -1.66
CA THR A 237 -11.41 14.94 -3.02
C THR A 237 -9.92 15.07 -3.33
N LYS A 238 -9.14 15.54 -2.35
CA LYS A 238 -7.68 15.65 -2.41
C LYS A 238 -7.09 15.08 -1.12
N SER A 239 -6.13 14.17 -1.28
CA SER A 239 -5.45 13.53 -0.14
C SER A 239 -4.60 14.55 0.62
N PRO A 240 -4.83 14.73 1.94
CA PRO A 240 -3.98 15.58 2.79
C PRO A 240 -2.59 14.98 2.99
N TYR A 241 -2.38 13.72 2.59
CA TYR A 241 -1.14 12.97 2.73
C TYR A 241 -0.32 12.91 1.44
N SER A 242 -0.80 13.53 0.36
CA SER A 242 -0.11 13.52 -0.94
C SER A 242 1.16 14.38 -0.92
N ALA A 243 2.11 14.10 -1.82
CA ALA A 243 3.30 14.94 -1.97
C ALA A 243 2.94 16.35 -2.46
N THR A 244 1.88 16.50 -3.26
CA THR A 244 1.39 17.82 -3.72
C THR A 244 0.64 18.59 -2.63
N ALA A 245 0.12 17.90 -1.60
CA ALA A 245 -0.43 18.56 -0.42
C ALA A 245 0.66 18.92 0.60
N ASN A 246 1.82 18.23 0.58
CA ASN A 246 2.92 18.44 1.53
C ASN A 246 4.26 18.61 0.78
N PRO A 247 4.38 19.64 -0.09
CA PRO A 247 5.49 19.75 -1.03
C PRO A 247 6.81 20.13 -0.33
N ASN A 248 6.78 20.87 0.78
CA ASN A 248 7.98 21.24 1.54
C ASN A 248 8.54 20.04 2.32
N LEU A 249 7.67 19.22 2.91
CA LEU A 249 8.12 17.96 3.52
C LEU A 249 8.70 17.01 2.47
N HIS A 250 8.04 16.87 1.33
CA HIS A 250 8.50 16.01 0.25
C HIS A 250 9.92 16.37 -0.20
N ILE A 251 10.17 17.65 -0.50
CA ILE A 251 11.50 18.09 -0.93
C ILE A 251 12.52 17.97 0.20
N PHE A 252 12.17 18.32 1.45
CA PHE A 252 13.07 18.25 2.60
C PHE A 252 13.62 16.83 2.79
N VAL A 253 12.71 15.85 2.78
CA VAL A 253 13.04 14.43 2.90
C VAL A 253 13.94 13.96 1.75
N HIS A 254 13.60 14.34 0.52
CA HIS A 254 14.36 13.88 -0.64
C HIS A 254 15.69 14.61 -0.84
N SER A 255 15.83 15.87 -0.41
CA SER A 255 17.13 16.55 -0.34
C SER A 255 18.07 15.84 0.64
N ILE A 256 17.57 15.44 1.82
CA ILE A 256 18.32 14.60 2.77
C ILE A 256 18.68 13.25 2.15
N GLY A 257 17.71 12.57 1.55
CA GLY A 257 17.94 11.28 0.92
C GLY A 257 18.92 11.32 -0.24
N CYS A 258 18.94 12.39 -1.05
CA CYS A 258 19.90 12.58 -2.14
C CYS A 258 21.34 12.71 -1.63
N ALA A 259 21.56 13.51 -0.58
CA ALA A 259 22.88 13.62 0.06
C ALA A 259 23.38 12.28 0.64
N ASN A 260 22.45 11.40 1.03
CA ASN A 260 22.72 10.05 1.52
C ASN A 260 22.67 8.97 0.42
N LEU A 261 22.78 9.36 -0.86
CA LEU A 261 22.82 8.49 -2.04
C LEU A 261 21.65 7.50 -2.13
N ARG A 262 20.47 7.90 -1.63
CA ARG A 262 19.28 7.04 -1.67
C ARG A 262 18.61 7.13 -3.04
N VAL A 263 18.65 6.01 -3.79
CA VAL A 263 18.04 5.88 -5.12
C VAL A 263 16.57 6.31 -5.17
N ARG A 264 15.80 6.05 -4.10
CA ARG A 264 14.41 6.53 -3.99
C ARG A 264 14.31 8.06 -4.10
N SER A 265 15.23 8.78 -3.46
CA SER A 265 15.21 10.24 -3.42
C SER A 265 15.83 10.85 -4.66
N ILE A 266 16.88 10.24 -5.21
CA ILE A 266 17.49 10.66 -6.48
C ILE A 266 16.47 10.66 -7.62
N ASN A 267 15.53 9.71 -7.62
CA ASN A 267 14.49 9.59 -8.63
C ASN A 267 13.16 10.26 -8.22
N ALA A 268 13.09 10.92 -7.06
CA ALA A 268 11.88 11.62 -6.62
C ALA A 268 11.66 12.87 -7.48
N ARG A 269 10.39 13.19 -7.73
CA ARG A 269 10.01 14.35 -8.54
C ARG A 269 9.69 15.52 -7.63
N MET A 270 10.20 16.71 -7.96
CA MET A 270 9.75 17.93 -7.32
C MET A 270 8.27 18.18 -7.66
N VAL A 271 7.48 18.60 -6.68
CA VAL A 271 6.04 18.82 -6.83
C VAL A 271 5.59 20.03 -6.02
N GLY A 272 4.62 20.77 -6.54
CA GLY A 272 4.01 21.93 -5.87
C GLY A 272 4.92 23.16 -5.81
N ASP A 273 4.37 24.24 -5.23
CA ASP A 273 5.13 25.44 -4.90
C ASP A 273 5.79 25.27 -3.53
N VAL A 274 7.10 25.50 -3.48
CA VAL A 274 7.96 25.17 -2.35
C VAL A 274 8.81 26.38 -1.98
N ASN A 275 9.00 26.63 -0.68
CA ASN A 275 10.08 27.49 -0.21
C ASN A 275 11.43 26.76 -0.35
N LEU A 276 11.91 26.66 -1.59
CA LEU A 276 12.99 25.76 -1.95
C LEU A 276 14.31 26.12 -1.26
N ALA A 277 14.66 27.40 -1.20
CA ALA A 277 15.94 27.86 -0.64
C ALA A 277 16.07 27.50 0.84
N ASP A 278 15.07 27.86 1.65
CA ASP A 278 15.10 27.63 3.10
C ASP A 278 14.98 26.14 3.43
N THR A 279 14.15 25.40 2.70
CA THR A 279 14.00 23.96 2.91
C THR A 279 15.27 23.19 2.56
N ILE A 280 15.97 23.57 1.48
CA ILE A 280 17.27 22.97 1.14
C ILE A 280 18.33 23.36 2.16
N ALA A 281 18.36 24.61 2.63
CA ALA A 281 19.30 25.06 3.64
C ALA A 281 19.12 24.27 4.95
N ASN A 282 17.88 24.09 5.43
CA ASN A 282 17.58 23.24 6.57
C ASN A 282 18.07 21.79 6.34
N ALA A 283 17.70 21.19 5.19
CA ALA A 283 18.13 19.83 4.84
C ALA A 283 19.67 19.69 4.82
N ALA A 284 20.38 20.69 4.33
CA ALA A 284 21.84 20.71 4.30
C ALA A 284 22.44 20.69 5.71
N VAL A 285 21.88 21.46 6.66
CA VAL A 285 22.34 21.44 8.05
C VAL A 285 22.08 20.08 8.70
N VAL A 286 20.89 19.49 8.51
CA VAL A 286 20.57 18.15 9.03
C VAL A 286 21.57 17.12 8.51
N ASN A 287 21.83 17.12 7.20
CA ASN A 287 22.81 16.25 6.56
C ASN A 287 24.22 16.46 7.13
N TYR A 288 24.65 17.70 7.29
CA TYR A 288 25.97 18.01 7.81
C TYR A 288 26.12 17.50 9.25
N VAL A 289 25.16 17.81 10.14
CA VAL A 289 25.25 17.40 11.55
C VAL A 289 25.19 15.88 11.68
N ARG A 290 24.25 15.21 11.00
CA ARG A 290 24.09 13.75 11.09
C ARG A 290 25.16 12.98 10.32
N GLY A 291 25.70 13.56 9.26
CA GLY A 291 26.82 12.99 8.49
C GLY A 291 28.19 13.23 9.10
N SER A 292 28.32 14.16 10.05
CA SER A 292 29.59 14.43 10.77
C SER A 292 29.63 13.82 12.17
N ARG A 293 28.47 13.50 12.76
CA ARG A 293 28.36 12.92 14.11
C ARG A 293 27.77 11.52 14.05
N TYR A 294 28.64 10.55 13.77
CA TYR A 294 28.27 9.15 13.82
C TYR A 294 28.25 8.63 15.26
N ASN A 295 27.19 7.91 15.62
CA ASN A 295 27.15 7.13 16.87
C ASN A 295 27.86 5.78 16.64
N LEU A 296 29.13 5.83 16.26
CA LEU A 296 29.94 4.60 16.17
C LEU A 296 30.38 4.22 17.58
N GLN A 297 29.91 3.07 18.02
CA GLN A 297 30.39 2.42 19.23
C GLN A 297 30.75 0.97 18.89
N PRO A 298 31.70 0.35 19.60
CA PRO A 298 31.92 -1.08 19.45
C PRO A 298 30.64 -1.85 19.84
N GLU A 299 30.19 -2.78 19.00
CA GLU A 299 29.00 -3.61 19.28
C GLU A 299 29.38 -5.01 19.76
N PHE A 300 30.66 -5.37 19.63
CA PHE A 300 31.19 -6.66 20.04
C PHE A 300 32.26 -6.46 21.10
N TYR A 301 32.08 -7.18 22.20
CA TYR A 301 33.00 -7.18 23.32
C TYR A 301 33.37 -8.62 23.66
N ARG A 302 34.62 -8.82 24.09
CA ARG A 302 34.97 -10.09 24.73
C ARG A 302 34.18 -10.21 26.05
N PRO A 303 33.69 -11.41 26.42
CA PRO A 303 33.12 -11.63 27.74
C PRO A 303 34.08 -11.14 28.83
N GLY A 304 33.57 -10.38 29.81
CA GLY A 304 34.38 -9.76 30.87
C GLY A 304 35.18 -8.52 30.48
N SER A 305 35.02 -7.98 29.26
CA SER A 305 35.73 -6.75 28.86
C SER A 305 35.25 -5.52 29.64
N VAL A 306 36.19 -4.79 30.22
CA VAL A 306 35.93 -3.48 30.85
C VAL A 306 35.55 -2.38 29.87
N MET A 307 35.72 -2.61 28.56
CA MET A 307 35.35 -1.67 27.50
C MET A 307 33.86 -1.82 27.10
N ALA A 308 33.18 -2.87 27.56
CA ALA A 308 31.76 -3.07 27.32
C ALA A 308 30.92 -2.12 28.19
N PRO A 309 29.93 -1.41 27.62
CA PRO A 309 28.97 -0.65 28.39
C PRO A 309 28.26 -1.56 29.39
N GLU A 310 27.87 -1.01 30.54
CA GLU A 310 27.33 -1.78 31.67
C GLU A 310 26.20 -2.74 31.27
N GLY A 311 25.26 -2.29 30.43
CA GLY A 311 24.17 -3.13 29.94
C GLY A 311 24.59 -4.29 29.04
N ALA A 312 25.71 -4.16 28.30
CA ALA A 312 26.27 -5.24 27.49
C ALA A 312 27.06 -6.26 28.32
N ARG A 313 27.65 -5.84 29.45
CA ARG A 313 28.37 -6.72 30.38
C ARG A 313 27.43 -7.73 31.02
N VAL A 314 26.29 -7.26 31.55
CA VAL A 314 25.27 -8.12 32.18
C VAL A 314 24.75 -9.17 31.20
N ALA A 315 24.41 -8.78 29.96
CA ALA A 315 23.92 -9.71 28.94
C ALA A 315 24.98 -10.74 28.49
N LEU A 316 26.27 -10.38 28.51
CA LEU A 316 27.38 -11.29 28.18
C LEU A 316 27.66 -12.27 29.32
N GLU A 317 27.54 -11.85 30.58
CA GLU A 317 27.68 -12.70 31.76
C GLU A 317 26.55 -13.74 31.84
N GLU A 318 25.31 -13.33 31.58
CA GLU A 318 24.15 -14.23 31.49
C GLU A 318 24.29 -15.28 30.37
N ARG A 319 24.77 -14.87 29.19
CA ARG A 319 25.04 -15.78 28.06
C ARG A 319 26.18 -16.75 28.35
N SER A 320 27.24 -16.30 29.02
CA SER A 320 28.36 -17.16 29.42
C SER A 320 27.93 -18.20 30.45
N ALA A 321 27.06 -17.82 31.40
CA ALA A 321 26.50 -18.74 32.38
C ALA A 321 25.62 -19.82 31.72
N ALA A 322 24.79 -19.44 30.74
CA ALA A 322 23.91 -20.36 30.02
C ALA A 322 24.63 -21.36 29.09
N TRP A 323 25.87 -21.06 28.69
CA TRP A 323 26.69 -21.99 27.88
C TRP A 323 27.56 -22.92 28.75
N SER A 324 27.62 -22.65 30.05
CA SER A 324 28.41 -23.41 31.02
C SER A 324 27.57 -24.46 31.79
N SER A 325 26.28 -24.59 31.45
CA SER A 325 25.29 -25.53 31.99
C SER A 325 24.81 -26.49 30.91
#